data_AF-A0AAN9GH18-F1
#
_entry.id   AF-A0AAN9GH18-F1
#
_cell.length_a   1.000
_cell.length_b   1.000
_cell.length_c   1.000
_cell.angle_alpha   90.00
_cell.angle_beta   90.00
_cell.angle_gamma   90.00
#
_symmetry.space_group_name_H-M   'P 1'
#
loop_
_entity.id
_entity.type
_entity.pdbx_description
1 polymer ?
#
loop_
_entity_poly.entity_id
_entity_poly.type
_entity_poly.pdbx_seq_one_letter_code
_entity_poly.pdbx_strand_id
1 'polypeptide(L)'
;MVCRIEEEHLWECKQLGAHSPYVLLNTLIYFHTKYFMLKTPEDHMKLSFAHILKYWKKGQPGKGGQPTRSVSLRYYSVSTAKKDGSAPTSTTKKGSKEGIPVYEVTENLENPLRCPVKLYEFYLSKCPESIKNRSDIFYPVPERSCVPDSPVWYSTSPISLDVMTKMLTRILLVREIQEAHLHASPIYV
;
A
#
# COMPACT_ATOMS: atom_id res chain seq x y z
N MET A 1 19.27 12.79 -16.67
CA MET A 1 18.34 13.87 -16.30
C MET A 1 17.95 13.61 -14.85
N VAL A 2 18.49 14.38 -13.91
CA VAL A 2 18.19 14.19 -12.47
C VAL A 2 16.80 14.76 -12.23
N CYS A 3 15.86 13.93 -11.77
CA CYS A 3 14.55 14.42 -11.37
C CYS A 3 14.71 15.28 -10.12
N ARG A 4 14.26 16.54 -10.19
CA ARG A 4 14.31 17.51 -9.07
C ARG A 4 13.15 17.37 -8.09
N ILE A 5 12.23 16.45 -8.35
CA ILE A 5 11.02 16.29 -7.54
C ILE A 5 11.35 15.32 -6.40
N GLU A 6 11.50 15.89 -5.20
CA GLU A 6 11.65 15.14 -3.95
C GLU A 6 10.29 14.86 -3.29
N GLU A 7 10.19 13.76 -2.56
CA GLU A 7 9.02 13.38 -1.78
C GLU A 7 8.54 14.49 -0.83
N GLU A 8 9.47 15.21 -0.20
CA GLU A 8 9.12 16.28 0.74
C GLU A 8 8.27 17.36 0.08
N HIS A 9 8.59 17.74 -1.16
CA HIS A 9 7.80 18.71 -1.91
C HIS A 9 6.35 18.26 -2.12
N LEU A 10 6.13 16.95 -2.31
CA LEU A 10 4.78 16.40 -2.47
C LEU A 10 3.98 16.51 -1.17
N TRP A 11 4.63 16.31 -0.01
CA TRP A 11 4.01 16.52 1.30
C TRP A 11 3.70 18.00 1.55
N GLU A 12 4.66 18.89 1.31
CA GLU A 12 4.49 20.35 1.49
C GLU A 12 3.41 20.92 0.58
N CYS A 13 3.37 20.48 -0.67
CA CYS A 13 2.35 20.89 -1.65
C CYS A 13 1.01 20.16 -1.47
N LYS A 14 0.84 19.31 -0.44
CA LYS A 14 -0.39 18.54 -0.16
C LYS A 14 -0.81 17.62 -1.32
N GLN A 15 0.14 17.16 -2.12
CA GLN A 15 -0.07 16.11 -3.13
C GLN A 15 -0.05 14.71 -2.51
N LEU A 16 0.51 14.59 -1.30
CA LEU A 16 0.40 13.43 -0.43
C LEU A 16 -0.32 13.80 0.88
N GLY A 17 -0.98 12.82 1.49
CA GLY A 17 -1.77 12.96 2.71
C GLY A 17 -3.22 12.49 2.55
N ALA A 18 -4.11 13.01 3.40
CA ALA A 18 -5.51 12.60 3.46
C ALA A 18 -6.49 13.80 3.36
N HIS A 19 -6.04 14.91 2.76
CA HIS A 19 -6.81 16.16 2.72
C HIS A 19 -8.02 16.11 1.78
N SER A 20 -8.05 15.17 0.84
CA SER A 20 -9.16 14.90 -0.07
C SER A 20 -9.10 13.44 -0.53
N PRO A 21 -10.17 12.86 -1.07
CA PRO A 21 -10.14 11.48 -1.58
C PRO A 21 -9.14 11.27 -2.71
N TYR A 22 -8.97 12.27 -3.59
CA TYR A 22 -7.97 12.18 -4.67
C TYR A 22 -6.53 12.18 -4.14
N VAL A 23 -6.24 13.03 -3.15
CA VAL A 23 -4.91 13.08 -2.51
C VAL A 23 -4.64 11.78 -1.75
N LEU A 24 -5.64 11.23 -1.05
CA LEU A 24 -5.49 9.96 -0.35
C LEU A 24 -5.22 8.79 -1.31
N LEU A 25 -5.95 8.68 -2.42
CA LEU A 25 -5.65 7.69 -3.45
C LEU A 25 -4.25 7.87 -4.03
N ASN A 26 -3.86 9.11 -4.35
CA ASN A 26 -2.52 9.42 -4.84
C ASN A 26 -1.43 8.96 -3.85
N THR A 27 -1.69 9.16 -2.56
CA THR A 27 -0.78 8.76 -1.48
C THR A 27 -0.63 7.25 -1.38
N LEU A 28 -1.72 6.50 -1.53
CA LEU A 28 -1.65 5.04 -1.55
C LEU A 28 -0.95 4.51 -2.80
N ILE A 29 -1.21 5.09 -3.98
CA ILE A 29 -0.49 4.74 -5.20
C ILE A 29 1.01 5.01 -4.99
N TYR A 30 1.37 6.17 -4.44
CA TYR A 30 2.76 6.52 -4.10
C TYR A 30 3.39 5.47 -3.19
N PHE A 31 2.72 5.11 -2.09
CA PHE A 31 3.22 4.09 -1.17
C PHE A 31 3.36 2.71 -1.81
N HIS A 32 2.40 2.28 -2.62
CA HIS A 32 2.48 0.96 -3.25
C HIS A 32 3.55 0.93 -4.35
N THR A 33 3.78 2.04 -5.05
CA THR A 33 4.91 2.19 -5.98
C THR A 33 6.24 2.19 -5.22
N LYS A 34 6.32 2.89 -4.08
CA LYS A 34 7.55 3.04 -3.27
C LYS A 34 7.93 1.80 -2.48
N TYR A 35 6.98 1.14 -1.84
CA TYR A 35 7.25 0.09 -0.86
C TYR A 35 6.93 -1.30 -1.39
N PHE A 36 5.96 -1.43 -2.30
CA PHE A 36 5.54 -2.71 -2.86
C PHE A 36 6.00 -2.93 -4.31
N MET A 37 6.82 -2.01 -4.83
CA MET A 37 7.42 -2.08 -6.17
C MET A 37 6.41 -2.23 -7.30
N LEU A 38 5.22 -1.64 -7.17
CA LEU A 38 4.26 -1.61 -8.27
C LEU A 38 4.65 -0.51 -9.26
N LYS A 39 5.18 -0.91 -10.42
CA LYS A 39 5.81 0.01 -11.39
C LYS A 39 4.92 0.35 -12.57
N THR A 40 3.91 -0.47 -12.85
CA THR A 40 3.06 -0.33 -14.05
C THR A 40 1.60 -0.08 -13.66
N PRO A 41 0.85 0.68 -14.49
CA PRO A 41 -0.58 0.87 -14.27
C PRO A 41 -1.31 -0.48 -14.14
N GLU A 42 -0.94 -1.48 -14.93
CA GLU A 42 -1.53 -2.81 -14.93
C GLU A 42 -1.33 -3.53 -13.59
N ASP A 43 -0.15 -3.41 -12.98
CA ASP A 43 0.11 -4.01 -11.67
C ASP A 43 -0.72 -3.36 -10.56
N HIS A 44 -0.90 -2.03 -10.63
CA HIS A 44 -1.82 -1.35 -9.74
C HIS A 44 -3.28 -1.78 -9.98
N MET A 45 -3.71 -1.94 -11.25
CA MET A 45 -5.08 -2.32 -11.58
C MET A 45 -5.42 -3.78 -11.22
N LYS A 46 -4.43 -4.65 -11.01
CA LYS A 46 -4.62 -6.02 -10.51
C LYS A 46 -4.78 -6.11 -8.99
N LEU A 47 -4.54 -5.01 -8.26
CA LEU A 47 -4.67 -5.01 -6.81
C LEU A 47 -6.12 -5.18 -6.36
N SER A 48 -6.23 -5.69 -5.14
CA SER A 48 -7.47 -5.83 -4.37
C SER A 48 -7.13 -5.82 -2.89
N PHE A 49 -8.12 -5.64 -2.02
CA PHE A 49 -7.91 -5.56 -0.58
C PHE A 49 -7.30 -6.84 0.02
N ALA A 50 -7.45 -7.99 -0.66
CA ALA A 50 -6.84 -9.25 -0.24
C ALA A 50 -5.31 -9.27 -0.39
N HIS A 51 -4.74 -8.38 -1.22
CA HIS A 51 -3.30 -8.34 -1.46
C HIS A 51 -2.52 -7.54 -0.43
N ILE A 52 -3.17 -6.62 0.28
CA ILE A 52 -2.50 -5.72 1.23
C ILE A 52 -3.19 -5.84 2.59
N LEU A 53 -2.54 -6.58 3.48
CA LEU A 53 -3.08 -6.92 4.79
C LEU A 53 -2.27 -6.29 5.91
N LYS A 54 -2.98 -5.88 6.96
CA LYS A 54 -2.38 -5.35 8.18
C LYS A 54 -1.86 -6.50 9.05
N TYR A 55 -0.61 -6.42 9.45
CA TYR A 55 0.03 -7.39 10.35
C TYR A 55 0.40 -6.76 11.69
N TRP A 56 0.22 -7.51 12.77
CA TRP A 56 0.57 -7.11 14.13
C TRP A 56 1.72 -7.97 14.64
N LYS A 57 2.88 -7.36 14.83
CA LYS A 57 4.03 -8.02 15.45
C LYS A 57 4.01 -7.75 16.95
N LYS A 58 3.89 -8.81 17.75
CA LYS A 58 4.17 -8.74 19.19
C LYS A 58 5.69 -8.65 19.37
N GLY A 59 6.18 -7.56 19.95
CA GLY A 59 7.59 -7.43 20.31
C GLY A 59 8.00 -8.49 21.33
N GLN A 60 9.25 -8.95 21.25
CA GLN A 60 9.82 -9.73 22.34
C GLN A 60 9.93 -8.84 23.59
N PRO A 61 9.58 -9.34 24.78
CA PRO A 61 9.86 -8.61 26.01
C PRO A 61 11.38 -8.43 26.12
N GLY A 62 11.85 -7.20 25.93
CA GLY A 62 13.21 -6.83 26.30
C GLY A 62 13.38 -6.93 27.82
N LYS A 63 14.62 -7.12 28.30
CA LYS A 63 14.94 -7.05 29.72
C LYS A 63 14.55 -5.67 30.26
N GLY A 64 13.37 -5.58 30.88
CA GLY A 64 12.92 -4.41 31.67
C GLY A 64 11.90 -3.46 31.05
N GLY A 65 11.31 -3.74 29.88
CA GLY A 65 10.40 -2.79 29.22
C GLY A 65 9.11 -3.42 28.69
N GLN A 66 8.00 -2.68 28.78
CA GLN A 66 6.69 -3.07 28.25
C GLN A 66 6.79 -3.65 26.83
N PRO A 67 5.99 -4.69 26.49
CA PRO A 67 6.00 -5.26 25.15
C PRO A 67 5.62 -4.20 24.11
N THR A 68 6.58 -3.80 23.29
CA THR A 68 6.33 -2.90 22.15
C THR A 68 5.56 -3.68 21.09
N ARG A 69 4.35 -3.22 20.77
CA ARG A 69 3.56 -3.74 19.64
C ARG A 69 3.94 -2.92 18.42
N SER A 70 4.25 -3.60 17.31
CA SER A 70 4.54 -2.96 16.03
C SER A 70 3.51 -3.40 15.00
N VAL A 71 3.08 -2.46 14.18
CA VAL A 71 2.11 -2.68 13.10
C VAL A 71 2.77 -2.46 11.75
N SER A 72 2.45 -3.30 10.78
CA SER A 72 2.93 -3.18 9.39
C SER A 72 1.85 -3.51 8.37
N LEU A 73 2.05 -3.06 7.13
CA LEU A 73 1.30 -3.52 5.96
C LEU A 73 2.16 -4.50 5.17
N ARG A 74 1.55 -5.62 4.77
CA ARG A 74 2.20 -6.67 3.97
C ARG A 74 1.52 -6.79 2.62
N TYR A 75 2.33 -6.80 1.58
CA TYR A 75 1.88 -7.05 0.23
C TYR A 75 2.14 -8.49 -0.19
N TYR A 76 1.09 -9.15 -0.68
CA TYR A 76 1.10 -10.51 -1.21
C TYR A 76 0.90 -10.44 -2.72
N SER A 77 1.90 -10.88 -3.48
CA SER A 77 1.79 -10.97 -4.94
C SER A 77 1.00 -12.21 -5.35
N VAL A 78 0.18 -12.08 -6.40
CA VAL A 78 -0.55 -13.20 -7.03
C VAL A 78 0.39 -14.15 -7.78
N SER A 79 1.60 -13.69 -8.14
CA SER A 79 2.48 -14.40 -9.06
C SER A 79 3.16 -15.65 -8.49
N THR A 80 3.11 -15.88 -7.18
CA THR A 80 3.82 -17.02 -6.54
C THR A 80 3.00 -18.31 -6.50
N ALA A 81 1.76 -18.31 -6.98
CA ALA A 81 0.92 -19.52 -6.97
C ALA A 81 1.14 -20.48 -8.16
N LYS A 82 1.88 -20.09 -9.21
CA LYS A 82 2.15 -20.96 -10.37
C LYS A 82 3.48 -20.65 -11.05
N LYS A 83 4.57 -21.20 -10.51
CA LYS A 83 5.65 -21.81 -11.31
C LYS A 83 6.54 -22.63 -10.39
N ASP A 84 6.91 -23.79 -10.88
CA ASP A 84 7.88 -24.75 -10.35
C ASP A 84 7.37 -25.77 -9.32
N GLY A 85 7.10 -26.98 -9.84
CA GLY A 85 6.96 -28.21 -9.08
C GLY A 85 8.30 -28.68 -8.52
N SER A 86 8.86 -27.94 -7.57
CA SER A 86 9.94 -28.42 -6.71
C SER A 86 9.50 -28.26 -5.25
N ALA A 87 9.18 -29.38 -4.63
CA ALA A 87 8.86 -29.45 -3.21
C ALA A 87 10.04 -28.96 -2.35
N PRO A 88 9.83 -28.08 -1.36
CA PRO A 88 10.75 -27.92 -0.26
C PRO A 88 10.26 -28.76 0.93
N THR A 89 11.08 -29.73 1.28
CA THR A 89 11.01 -30.48 2.53
C THR A 89 11.37 -29.54 3.69
N SER A 90 10.39 -28.93 4.35
CA SER A 90 10.60 -28.44 5.72
C SER A 90 9.28 -28.30 6.46
N THR A 91 9.11 -29.20 7.42
CA THR A 91 8.13 -29.20 8.49
C THR A 91 8.16 -27.88 9.28
N THR A 92 7.12 -27.05 9.17
CA THR A 92 6.60 -26.26 10.30
C THR A 92 5.25 -25.60 10.00
N LYS A 93 4.22 -26.07 10.72
CA LYS A 93 3.09 -25.30 11.29
C LYS A 93 2.17 -24.49 10.35
N LYS A 94 1.05 -25.13 9.97
CA LYS A 94 -0.34 -24.69 10.18
C LYS A 94 -0.60 -23.16 10.15
N GLY A 95 -1.09 -22.61 9.04
CA GLY A 95 -1.67 -21.26 9.02
C GLY A 95 -2.04 -20.71 7.64
N SER A 96 -3.33 -20.36 7.48
CA SER A 96 -3.97 -19.45 6.49
C SER A 96 -3.79 -19.68 4.98
N LYS A 97 -4.88 -19.48 4.22
CA LYS A 97 -4.95 -19.38 2.75
C LYS A 97 -4.17 -18.19 2.16
N GLU A 98 -3.29 -17.57 2.94
CA GLU A 98 -2.57 -16.34 2.59
C GLU A 98 -1.13 -16.73 2.23
N GLY A 99 -0.68 -16.38 1.03
CA GLY A 99 0.64 -16.77 0.50
C GLY A 99 1.81 -16.16 1.28
N ILE A 100 3.01 -16.18 0.71
CA ILE A 100 4.20 -15.55 1.32
C ILE A 100 4.19 -14.04 0.99
N PRO A 101 4.32 -13.13 1.98
CA PRO A 101 4.36 -11.70 1.71
C PRO A 101 5.67 -11.34 1.00
N VAL A 102 5.59 -10.53 -0.06
CA VAL A 102 6.76 -10.15 -0.85
C VAL A 102 7.45 -8.92 -0.26
N TYR A 103 6.67 -7.96 0.21
CA TYR A 103 7.14 -6.70 0.78
C TYR A 103 6.36 -6.33 2.05
N GLU A 104 7.00 -5.60 2.96
CA GLU A 104 6.45 -5.17 4.24
C GLU A 104 6.88 -3.72 4.49
N VAL A 105 5.94 -2.88 4.91
CA VAL A 105 6.20 -1.52 5.35
C VAL A 105 5.66 -1.34 6.77
N THR A 106 6.53 -0.92 7.68
CA THR A 106 6.17 -0.68 9.09
C THR A 106 5.48 0.66 9.25
N GLU A 107 4.72 0.81 10.34
CA GLU A 107 4.18 2.12 10.71
C GLU A 107 5.29 3.15 10.95
N ASN A 108 5.02 4.39 10.55
CA ASN A 108 5.83 5.54 10.93
C ASN A 108 5.30 6.09 12.26
N LEU A 109 6.05 5.86 13.34
CA LEU A 109 5.70 6.35 14.68
C LEU A 109 6.08 7.82 14.89
N GLU A 110 7.04 8.34 14.14
CA GLU A 110 7.52 9.72 14.26
C GLU A 110 6.52 10.71 13.68
N ASN A 111 5.89 10.36 12.55
CA ASN A 111 4.91 11.20 11.90
C ASN A 111 3.64 10.41 11.51
N PRO A 112 2.61 10.40 12.38
CA PRO A 112 1.35 9.70 12.12
C PRO A 112 0.61 10.18 10.86
N LEU A 113 0.78 11.44 10.44
CA LEU A 113 0.12 11.99 9.25
C LEU A 113 0.75 11.52 7.94
N ARG A 114 1.98 11.00 8.00
CA ARG A 114 2.70 10.40 6.86
C ARG A 114 2.84 8.89 6.99
N CYS A 115 2.17 8.29 7.97
CA CYS A 115 2.30 6.87 8.27
C CYS A 115 1.50 6.00 7.27
N PRO A 116 2.16 5.07 6.54
CA PRO A 116 1.48 4.20 5.58
C PRO A 116 0.34 3.39 6.20
N VAL A 117 0.56 2.85 7.40
CA VAL A 117 -0.45 2.08 8.15
C VAL A 117 -1.65 2.97 8.49
N LYS A 118 -1.44 4.19 8.99
CA LYS A 118 -2.53 5.10 9.41
C LYS A 118 -3.33 5.63 8.22
N LEU A 119 -2.65 5.99 7.14
CA LEU A 119 -3.31 6.43 5.92
C LEU A 119 -4.09 5.30 5.25
N TYR A 120 -3.59 4.06 5.30
CA TYR A 120 -4.34 2.88 4.85
C TYR A 120 -5.56 2.59 5.73
N GLU A 121 -5.45 2.68 7.06
CA GLU A 121 -6.59 2.55 7.98
C GLU A 121 -7.68 3.59 7.67
N PHE A 122 -7.28 4.84 7.47
CA PHE A 122 -8.21 5.91 7.12
C PHE A 122 -8.84 5.69 5.74
N TYR A 123 -8.06 5.18 4.77
CA TYR A 123 -8.60 4.80 3.48
C TYR A 123 -9.69 3.71 3.58
N LEU A 124 -9.43 2.65 4.35
CA LEU A 124 -10.39 1.57 4.56
C LEU A 124 -11.67 2.06 5.26
N SER A 125 -11.59 3.04 6.15
CA SER A 125 -12.77 3.58 6.84
C SER A 125 -13.65 4.41 5.92
N LYS A 126 -13.08 5.01 4.86
CA LYS A 126 -13.82 5.79 3.85
C LYS A 126 -14.30 4.97 2.65
N CYS A 127 -13.90 3.70 2.53
CA CYS A 127 -14.37 2.79 1.48
C CYS A 127 -15.73 2.17 1.82
N PRO A 128 -16.63 1.99 0.83
CA PRO A 128 -17.85 1.19 1.01
C PRO A 128 -17.52 -0.23 1.48
N GLU A 129 -18.33 -0.80 2.36
CA GLU A 129 -18.09 -2.17 2.85
C GLU A 129 -18.18 -3.21 1.73
N SER A 130 -19.04 -2.96 0.73
CA SER A 130 -19.29 -3.86 -0.40
C SER A 130 -18.08 -4.12 -1.30
N ILE A 131 -17.06 -3.24 -1.29
CA ILE A 131 -15.86 -3.42 -2.11
C ILE A 131 -14.72 -4.14 -1.39
N LYS A 132 -14.75 -4.25 -0.06
CA LYS A 132 -13.64 -4.82 0.71
C LYS A 132 -13.41 -6.32 0.46
N ASN A 133 -14.49 -7.03 0.08
CA ASN A 133 -14.43 -8.46 -0.26
C ASN A 133 -14.26 -8.73 -1.76
N ARG A 134 -14.19 -7.68 -2.59
CA ARG A 134 -14.01 -7.83 -4.04
C ARG A 134 -12.54 -8.04 -4.38
N SER A 135 -12.29 -8.88 -5.37
CA SER A 135 -10.95 -9.22 -5.85
C SER A 135 -10.49 -8.40 -7.07
N ASP A 136 -11.35 -7.54 -7.59
CA ASP A 136 -11.15 -6.79 -8.85
C ASP A 136 -11.02 -5.27 -8.65
N ILE A 137 -10.96 -4.80 -7.40
CA ILE A 137 -10.90 -3.37 -7.08
C ILE A 137 -10.03 -3.10 -5.87
N PHE A 138 -9.12 -2.14 -6.02
CA PHE A 138 -8.39 -1.52 -4.91
C PHE A 138 -8.42 0.01 -4.94
N TYR A 139 -8.53 0.64 -6.11
CA TYR A 139 -8.56 2.10 -6.25
C TYR A 139 -9.94 2.54 -6.77
N PRO A 140 -10.93 2.77 -5.91
CA PRO A 140 -12.27 3.20 -6.30
C PRO A 140 -12.31 4.68 -6.69
N VAL A 141 -13.26 5.06 -7.54
CA VAL A 141 -13.47 6.47 -7.93
C VAL A 141 -13.96 7.28 -6.74
N PRO A 142 -13.36 8.45 -6.44
CA PRO A 142 -13.90 9.41 -5.45
C PRO A 142 -15.31 9.88 -5.80
N GLU A 143 -16.20 9.91 -4.81
CA GLU A 143 -17.55 10.44 -4.96
C GLU A 143 -17.53 11.96 -5.05
N ARG A 144 -18.22 12.52 -6.04
CA ARG A 144 -18.23 13.98 -6.27
C ARG A 144 -18.92 14.76 -5.14
N SER A 145 -19.87 14.12 -4.47
CA SER A 145 -20.66 14.72 -3.40
C SER A 145 -20.05 14.52 -2.01
N CYS A 146 -18.92 13.81 -1.88
CA CYS A 146 -18.33 13.62 -0.57
C CYS A 146 -17.67 14.90 -0.06
N VAL A 147 -17.76 15.11 1.25
CA VAL A 147 -17.10 16.17 1.98
C VAL A 147 -16.17 15.55 3.03
N PRO A 148 -15.25 16.31 3.65
CA PRO A 148 -14.29 15.73 4.60
C PRO A 148 -14.92 14.86 5.70
N ASP A 149 -16.07 15.28 6.23
CA ASP A 149 -16.78 14.58 7.32
C ASP A 149 -17.64 13.40 6.84
N SER A 150 -17.79 13.20 5.51
CA SER A 150 -18.59 12.09 4.98
C SER A 150 -18.04 10.73 5.46
N PRO A 151 -18.90 9.80 5.90
CA PRO A 151 -18.44 8.47 6.35
C PRO A 151 -17.85 7.65 5.21
N VAL A 152 -18.31 7.87 3.99
CA VAL A 152 -17.82 7.22 2.77
C VAL A 152 -17.37 8.29 1.79
N TRP A 153 -16.19 8.10 1.20
CA TRP A 153 -15.63 9.01 0.19
C TRP A 153 -15.58 8.41 -1.22
N TYR A 154 -15.71 7.09 -1.33
CA TYR A 154 -15.46 6.38 -2.58
C TYR A 154 -16.68 5.62 -3.06
N SER A 155 -16.76 5.48 -4.37
CA SER A 155 -17.78 4.68 -5.05
C SER A 155 -17.44 3.18 -4.99
N THR A 156 -18.28 2.37 -5.65
CA THR A 156 -18.04 0.93 -5.86
C THR A 156 -17.36 0.62 -7.20
N SER A 157 -17.00 1.65 -7.99
CA SER A 157 -16.39 1.50 -9.31
C SER A 157 -14.89 1.80 -9.26
N PRO A 158 -14.03 1.04 -9.95
CA PRO A 158 -12.60 1.33 -10.00
C PRO A 158 -12.31 2.58 -10.84
N ILE A 159 -11.22 3.29 -10.54
CA ILE A 159 -10.70 4.33 -11.43
C ILE A 159 -10.29 3.71 -12.78
N SER A 160 -10.34 4.50 -13.85
CA SER A 160 -9.92 4.02 -15.17
C SER A 160 -8.40 3.86 -15.26
N LEU A 161 -7.96 2.99 -16.19
CA LEU A 161 -6.54 2.81 -16.49
C LEU A 161 -5.86 4.14 -16.89
N ASP A 162 -6.56 5.01 -17.60
CA ASP A 162 -6.05 6.35 -17.99
C ASP A 162 -5.76 7.23 -16.76
N VAL A 163 -6.68 7.26 -15.79
CA VAL A 163 -6.48 8.02 -14.54
C VAL A 163 -5.30 7.44 -13.75
N MET A 164 -5.25 6.11 -13.59
CA MET A 164 -4.13 5.43 -12.95
C MET A 164 -2.80 5.77 -13.63
N THR A 165 -2.74 5.69 -14.96
CA THR A 165 -1.55 5.98 -15.77
C THR A 165 -1.06 7.40 -15.54
N LYS A 166 -1.97 8.39 -15.56
CA LYS A 166 -1.63 9.80 -15.31
C LYS A 166 -1.10 10.05 -13.90
N MET A 167 -1.68 9.41 -12.89
CA MET A 167 -1.21 9.53 -11.50
C MET A 167 0.17 8.88 -11.35
N LEU A 168 0.32 7.64 -11.81
CA LEU A 168 1.56 6.88 -11.70
C LEU A 168 2.72 7.54 -12.47
N THR A 169 2.47 8.09 -13.66
CA THR A 169 3.50 8.78 -14.45
C THR A 169 4.13 9.92 -13.66
N ARG A 170 3.35 10.68 -12.89
CA ARG A 170 3.86 11.77 -12.04
C ARG A 170 4.65 11.22 -10.86
N ILE A 171 4.17 10.15 -10.23
CA ILE A 171 4.83 9.49 -9.10
C ILE A 171 6.19 8.93 -9.50
N LEU A 172 6.32 8.32 -10.68
CA LEU A 172 7.58 7.76 -11.18
C LEU A 172 8.68 8.80 -11.44
N LEU A 173 8.33 10.09 -11.45
CA LEU A 173 9.29 11.20 -11.53
C LEU A 173 9.87 11.58 -10.16
N VAL A 174 9.39 11.02 -9.05
CA VAL A 174 9.90 11.37 -7.72
C VAL A 174 11.23 10.65 -7.46
N ARG A 175 12.24 11.38 -6.96
CA ARG A 175 13.59 10.85 -6.71
C ARG A 175 13.56 9.60 -5.82
N GLU A 176 12.85 9.65 -4.70
CA GLU A 176 12.77 8.58 -3.72
C GLU A 176 12.10 7.31 -4.28
N ILE A 177 11.25 7.45 -5.30
CA ILE A 177 10.68 6.31 -6.03
C ILE A 177 11.76 5.64 -6.88
N GLN A 178 12.55 6.43 -7.60
CA GLN A 178 13.64 5.92 -8.44
C GLN A 178 14.71 5.23 -7.59
N GLU A 179 15.10 5.84 -6.47
CA GLU A 179 16.04 5.26 -5.51
C GLU A 179 15.51 3.96 -4.91
N ALA A 180 14.25 3.94 -4.46
CA ALA A 180 13.63 2.73 -3.93
C ALA A 180 13.66 1.59 -4.97
N HIS A 181 13.41 1.89 -6.25
CA HIS A 181 13.43 0.89 -7.32
C HIS A 181 14.81 0.37 -7.69
N LEU A 182 15.88 1.10 -7.37
CA LEU A 182 17.27 0.67 -7.55
C LEU A 182 17.77 -0.21 -6.40
N HIS A 183 17.25 0.00 -5.19
CA HIS A 183 17.73 -0.66 -3.97
C HIS A 183 16.75 -1.70 -3.38
N ALA A 184 15.64 -1.97 -4.05
CA ALA A 184 14.62 -2.87 -3.53
C ALA A 184 15.07 -4.34 -3.45
N SER A 185 14.88 -4.94 -2.28
CA SER A 185 15.04 -6.37 -2.02
C SER A 185 13.74 -6.94 -1.43
N PRO A 186 13.18 -8.02 -2.00
CA PRO A 186 12.06 -8.75 -1.39
C PRO A 186 12.41 -9.28 0.01
N ILE A 187 11.41 -9.50 0.87
CA ILE A 187 11.61 -10.11 2.20
C ILE A 187 12.19 -11.52 2.08
N TYR A 188 11.80 -12.24 1.03
CA TYR A 188 12.24 -13.59 0.73
C TYR A 188 12.94 -13.58 -0.62
N VAL A 189 14.28 -13.62 -0.57
CA VAL A 189 15.16 -13.89 -1.71
C VAL A 189 15.69 -15.31 -1.55
#